data_AF-A0A845R180-F1
#
_entry.id   AF-A0A845R180-F1
#
_cell.length_a   1.000
_cell.length_b   1.000
_cell.length_c   1.000
_cell.angle_alpha   90.00
_cell.angle_beta   90.00
_cell.angle_gamma   90.00
#
_symmetry.space_group_name_H-M   'P 1'
#
loop_
_entity.id
_entity.type
_entity.pdbx_description
1 polymer ?
#
loop_
_entity_poly.entity_id
_entity_poly.type
_entity_poly.pdbx_seq_one_letter_code
_entity_poly.pdbx_strand_id
1 'polypeptide(L)'
;MKVVIIGGVAGGATAAARLRRLDEQAEIVVFERSGYVSYANCGLPYYIGGVIEDPEALTLQTPESFFARFRVDMRVRHEVTAIHPEHKAVSVTNLETGEEFEERYDKLLLSPGAKPIQPRLPGAGLEKVFTLRTVEDTFRIKEYIQTHQPRSAVLAGGGFIGLELAENLRELGMEVTIVQRPRQLMNPFDPDMAAFIHSEVRRHGINLVLGRTVEGFEEKAGGLDVLLKDEAPLHADMVVLAIGVTPDTALAREAGLELGLKGGIAVNDRMETSSPDIYAVGDAVQVKHYVTGQDAVISLAGPANRQGRIAADNICGGDSRYPGSQGSSVIKVFDLTAAATGVSETNAKKAGLDVDAVILSPMSHAGYYPGGRVMTMKVVFERGTCRLLGAQIVGYAGVDKRIDVLATAIHAGLTALQLKELDLAYAPPYSSAKDPVNMAGFMAENLANGLVKQWRIEDLPSLPRDGSVTLLDVRTPQEYGGGHIEGFRLIPVDELRERLGELERGKPVYVICQSGLRSYIACRILAGHGFDAYNFAGGFRYYGAVTNDRRLIEQATACGMDK
;
A
#
# COMPACT_ATOMS: atom_id res chain seq x y z
N MET A 1 -31.35 5.91 -24.49
CA MET A 1 -31.18 5.83 -23.02
C MET A 1 -30.36 7.03 -22.58
N LYS A 2 -30.73 7.70 -21.49
CA LYS A 2 -29.97 8.78 -20.87
C LYS A 2 -29.27 8.30 -19.60
N VAL A 3 -27.95 8.44 -19.56
CA VAL A 3 -27.12 8.07 -18.41
C VAL A 3 -26.50 9.33 -17.81
N VAL A 4 -26.77 9.55 -16.52
CA VAL A 4 -26.12 10.60 -15.74
C VAL A 4 -25.03 9.97 -14.86
N ILE A 5 -23.86 10.58 -14.81
CA ILE A 5 -22.73 10.13 -14.00
C ILE A 5 -22.29 11.27 -13.08
N ILE A 6 -22.12 10.99 -11.79
CA ILE A 6 -21.64 11.93 -10.79
C ILE A 6 -20.17 11.63 -10.48
N GLY A 7 -19.28 12.53 -10.87
CA GLY A 7 -17.82 12.43 -10.74
C GLY A 7 -17.13 12.06 -12.05
N GLY A 8 -16.23 12.90 -12.53
CA GLY A 8 -15.59 12.83 -13.85
C GLY A 8 -14.15 12.30 -13.87
N VAL A 9 -13.75 11.56 -12.83
CA VAL A 9 -12.36 11.06 -12.67
C VAL A 9 -12.32 9.53 -12.88
N ALA A 10 -11.63 8.75 -12.04
CA ALA A 10 -11.30 7.34 -12.35
C ALA A 10 -12.50 6.45 -12.71
N GLY A 11 -13.49 6.33 -11.80
CA GLY A 11 -14.66 5.47 -12.03
C GLY A 11 -15.59 6.01 -13.11
N GLY A 12 -16.02 7.26 -12.96
CA GLY A 12 -16.99 7.88 -13.86
C GLY A 12 -16.49 8.10 -15.28
N ALA A 13 -15.26 8.60 -15.50
CA ALA A 13 -14.72 8.76 -16.85
C ALA A 13 -14.52 7.41 -17.56
N THR A 14 -14.11 6.38 -16.81
CA THR A 14 -14.01 5.02 -17.35
C THR A 14 -15.36 4.47 -17.79
N ALA A 15 -16.39 4.66 -16.95
CA ALA A 15 -17.75 4.27 -17.27
C ALA A 15 -18.28 5.02 -18.49
N ALA A 16 -18.13 6.35 -18.52
CA ALA A 16 -18.58 7.20 -19.63
C ALA A 16 -17.96 6.77 -20.98
N ALA A 17 -16.64 6.56 -21.01
CA ALA A 17 -15.95 6.11 -22.21
C ALA A 17 -16.40 4.70 -22.64
N ARG A 18 -16.69 3.80 -21.67
CA ARG A 18 -17.18 2.45 -21.96
C ARG A 18 -18.61 2.46 -22.47
N LEU A 19 -19.50 3.25 -21.87
CA LEU A 19 -20.90 3.40 -22.27
C LEU A 19 -21.01 3.82 -23.73
N ARG A 20 -20.25 4.84 -24.16
CA ARG A 20 -20.25 5.23 -25.58
C ARG A 20 -19.88 4.08 -26.51
N ARG A 21 -18.86 3.29 -26.15
CA ARG A 21 -18.43 2.13 -26.97
C ARG A 21 -19.46 0.99 -26.99
N LEU A 22 -20.42 0.97 -26.06
CA LEU A 22 -21.47 -0.03 -25.98
C LEU A 22 -22.76 0.44 -26.65
N ASP A 23 -23.09 1.73 -26.56
CA ASP A 23 -24.28 2.33 -27.11
C ASP A 23 -23.99 3.72 -27.71
N GLU A 24 -24.00 3.80 -29.04
CA GLU A 24 -23.78 5.04 -29.78
C GLU A 24 -24.98 5.99 -29.71
N GLN A 25 -26.17 5.51 -29.33
CA GLN A 25 -27.39 6.31 -29.19
C GLN A 25 -27.65 6.77 -27.76
N ALA A 26 -26.83 6.33 -26.79
CA ALA A 26 -26.93 6.80 -25.42
C ALA A 26 -26.62 8.31 -25.33
N GLU A 27 -27.46 9.04 -24.60
CA GLU A 27 -27.13 10.38 -24.12
C GLU A 27 -26.38 10.22 -22.80
N ILE A 28 -25.15 10.72 -22.72
CA ILE A 28 -24.27 10.52 -21.56
C ILE A 28 -23.83 11.90 -21.07
N VAL A 29 -24.22 12.23 -19.84
CA VAL A 29 -23.86 13.48 -19.16
C VAL A 29 -23.08 13.13 -17.89
N VAL A 30 -21.95 13.80 -17.69
CA VAL A 30 -21.10 13.64 -16.51
C VAL A 30 -20.99 14.98 -15.81
N PHE A 31 -21.33 15.00 -14.52
CA PHE A 31 -21.17 16.17 -13.67
C PHE A 31 -19.89 16.02 -12.83
N GLU A 32 -19.03 17.02 -12.90
CA GLU A 32 -17.83 17.15 -12.09
C GLU A 32 -17.82 18.51 -11.41
N ARG A 33 -17.66 18.53 -10.09
CA ARG A 33 -17.68 19.78 -9.32
C ARG A 33 -16.37 20.55 -9.44
N SER A 34 -15.25 19.87 -9.67
CA SER A 34 -13.97 20.53 -9.92
C SER A 34 -13.93 21.14 -11.33
N GLY A 35 -12.87 21.89 -11.62
CA GLY A 35 -12.57 22.40 -12.95
C GLY A 35 -11.97 21.36 -13.90
N TYR A 36 -11.73 20.13 -13.45
CA TYR A 36 -10.92 19.14 -14.18
C TYR A 36 -11.53 17.75 -14.20
N VAL A 37 -11.52 17.11 -15.37
CA VAL A 37 -11.90 15.71 -15.55
C VAL A 37 -10.68 14.84 -15.85
N SER A 38 -10.79 13.53 -15.58
CA SER A 38 -9.74 12.55 -15.92
C SER A 38 -8.31 12.96 -15.50
N TYR A 39 -8.17 13.66 -14.39
CA TYR A 39 -6.88 14.10 -13.90
C TYR A 39 -6.17 13.00 -13.10
N ALA A 40 -4.84 13.02 -13.15
CA ALA A 40 -3.97 12.03 -12.54
C ALA A 40 -3.79 12.33 -11.04
N ASN A 41 -4.75 11.92 -10.20
CA ASN A 41 -4.67 12.07 -8.73
C ASN A 41 -3.33 11.59 -8.15
N CYS A 42 -2.80 10.49 -8.68
CA CYS A 42 -1.52 9.91 -8.23
C CYS A 42 -0.29 10.74 -8.65
N GLY A 43 -0.45 11.67 -9.60
CA GLY A 43 0.61 12.59 -10.05
C GLY A 43 0.72 13.86 -9.21
N LEU A 44 -0.28 14.16 -8.38
CA LEU A 44 -0.37 15.44 -7.67
C LEU A 44 0.83 15.72 -6.73
N PRO A 45 1.29 14.78 -5.87
CA PRO A 45 2.47 15.00 -5.04
C PRO A 45 3.74 15.27 -5.87
N TYR A 46 3.88 14.58 -7.01
CA TYR A 46 5.04 14.69 -7.90
C TYR A 46 5.10 16.02 -8.64
N TYR A 47 3.95 16.63 -8.95
CA TYR A 47 3.89 18.00 -9.46
C TYR A 47 4.27 19.03 -8.39
N ILE A 48 3.81 18.83 -7.15
CA ILE A 48 4.19 19.67 -6.01
C ILE A 48 5.72 19.67 -5.85
N GLY A 49 6.35 18.49 -5.87
CA GLY A 49 7.81 18.33 -5.81
C GLY A 49 8.58 18.78 -7.06
N GLY A 50 7.91 19.04 -8.19
CA GLY A 50 8.54 19.44 -9.44
C GLY A 50 9.13 18.28 -10.26
N VAL A 51 8.82 17.03 -9.91
CA VAL A 51 9.17 15.85 -10.73
C VAL A 51 8.31 15.82 -12.00
N ILE A 52 7.03 16.17 -11.88
CA ILE A 52 6.19 16.51 -13.02
C ILE A 52 6.22 18.04 -13.13
N GLU A 53 6.78 18.55 -14.22
CA GLU A 53 6.96 19.99 -14.40
C GLU A 53 5.77 20.65 -15.10
N ASP A 54 5.15 19.96 -16.06
CA ASP A 54 4.05 20.48 -16.87
C ASP A 54 2.70 20.31 -16.15
N PRO A 55 1.96 21.40 -15.84
CA PRO A 55 0.63 21.30 -15.26
C PRO A 55 -0.38 20.60 -16.17
N GLU A 56 -0.23 20.68 -17.50
CA GLU A 56 -1.15 20.01 -18.43
C GLU A 56 -1.03 18.49 -18.34
N ALA A 57 0.13 17.97 -17.94
CA ALA A 57 0.35 16.54 -17.72
C ALA A 57 -0.46 15.97 -16.54
N LEU A 58 -0.99 16.83 -15.65
CA LEU A 58 -1.92 16.40 -14.60
C LEU A 58 -3.29 16.02 -15.16
N THR A 59 -3.66 16.48 -16.36
CA THR A 59 -4.95 16.22 -16.98
C THR A 59 -4.80 15.31 -18.19
N LEU A 60 -5.45 14.13 -18.18
CA LEU A 60 -5.32 13.19 -19.29
C LEU A 60 -6.29 13.49 -20.44
N GLN A 61 -7.37 14.22 -20.17
CA GLN A 61 -8.40 14.63 -21.12
C GLN A 61 -9.03 15.96 -20.66
N THR A 62 -9.52 16.75 -21.61
CA THR A 62 -10.40 17.91 -21.39
C THR A 62 -11.85 17.57 -21.78
N PRO A 63 -12.85 18.32 -21.30
CA PRO A 63 -14.25 18.17 -21.75
C PRO A 63 -14.39 18.14 -23.28
N GLU A 64 -13.70 19.03 -23.99
CA GLU A 64 -13.77 19.14 -25.46
C GLU A 64 -13.16 17.92 -26.13
N SER A 65 -11.98 17.46 -25.67
CA SER A 65 -11.33 16.28 -26.21
C SER A 65 -12.16 15.01 -25.98
N PHE A 66 -12.82 14.94 -24.82
CA PHE A 66 -13.68 13.82 -24.44
C PHE A 66 -14.97 13.82 -25.26
N PHE A 67 -15.59 14.98 -25.47
CA PHE A 67 -16.75 15.13 -26.35
C PHE A 67 -16.42 14.80 -27.80
N ALA A 68 -15.30 15.29 -28.33
CA ALA A 68 -14.87 15.02 -29.70
C ALA A 68 -14.70 13.51 -29.96
N ARG A 69 -14.17 12.78 -28.98
CA ARG A 69 -13.89 11.35 -29.08
C ARG A 69 -15.09 10.46 -28.75
N PHE A 70 -15.85 10.80 -27.71
CA PHE A 70 -16.86 9.92 -27.13
C PHE A 70 -18.25 10.51 -27.11
N ARG A 71 -18.48 11.73 -27.62
CA ARG A 71 -19.80 12.39 -27.59
C ARG A 71 -20.45 12.33 -26.20
N VAL A 72 -19.65 12.54 -25.16
CA VAL A 72 -20.09 12.62 -23.76
C VAL A 72 -20.02 14.08 -23.35
N ASP A 73 -21.12 14.57 -22.78
CA ASP A 73 -21.20 15.92 -22.24
C ASP A 73 -20.57 15.95 -20.84
N MET A 74 -19.36 16.50 -20.74
CA MET A 74 -18.60 16.61 -19.49
C MET A 74 -18.79 18.02 -18.92
N ARG A 75 -19.63 18.17 -17.91
CA ARG A 75 -19.94 19.45 -17.27
C ARG A 75 -19.10 19.62 -15.99
N VAL A 76 -17.98 20.32 -16.13
CA VAL A 76 -17.12 20.74 -15.01
C VAL A 76 -17.74 21.92 -14.26
N ARG A 77 -17.33 22.14 -13.01
CA ARG A 77 -17.89 23.17 -12.11
C ARG A 77 -19.41 23.06 -11.96
N HIS A 78 -19.93 21.83 -12.02
CA HIS A 78 -21.33 21.52 -11.76
C HIS A 78 -21.41 20.50 -10.62
N GLU A 79 -22.04 20.87 -9.53
CA GLU A 79 -22.22 19.99 -8.38
C GLU A 79 -23.64 19.42 -8.37
N VAL A 80 -23.76 18.09 -8.31
CA VAL A 80 -25.04 17.46 -7.99
C VAL A 80 -25.28 17.62 -6.50
N THR A 81 -26.40 18.24 -6.14
CA THR A 81 -26.76 18.58 -4.76
C THR A 81 -27.83 17.67 -4.17
N ALA A 82 -28.63 17.01 -5.02
CA ALA A 82 -29.63 16.02 -4.59
C ALA A 82 -29.87 14.96 -5.67
N ILE A 83 -30.31 13.77 -5.24
CA ILE A 83 -30.79 12.70 -6.11
C ILE A 83 -32.25 12.42 -5.75
N HIS A 84 -33.11 12.31 -6.76
CA HIS A 84 -34.54 12.06 -6.62
C HIS A 84 -34.92 10.73 -7.30
N PRO A 85 -34.76 9.58 -6.61
CA PRO A 85 -34.99 8.26 -7.22
C PRO A 85 -36.43 8.04 -7.72
N GLU A 86 -37.42 8.63 -7.05
CA GLU A 86 -38.85 8.40 -7.30
C GLU A 86 -39.33 8.93 -8.64
N HIS A 87 -38.72 10.00 -9.16
CA HIS A 87 -39.05 10.59 -10.46
C HIS A 87 -37.85 10.67 -11.43
N LYS A 88 -36.74 10.03 -11.05
CA LYS A 88 -35.50 9.82 -11.81
C LYS A 88 -34.84 11.12 -12.30
N ALA A 89 -34.48 11.98 -11.35
CA ALA A 89 -33.74 13.21 -11.64
C ALA A 89 -32.65 13.48 -10.59
N VAL A 90 -31.73 14.36 -10.94
CA VAL A 90 -30.75 14.94 -10.01
C VAL A 90 -30.87 16.47 -10.04
N SER A 91 -30.72 17.11 -8.89
CA SER A 91 -30.58 18.57 -8.80
C SER A 91 -29.12 18.94 -8.96
N VAL A 92 -28.84 19.95 -9.79
CA VAL A 92 -27.50 20.38 -10.16
C VAL A 92 -27.38 21.88 -9.96
N THR A 93 -26.26 22.31 -9.36
CA THR A 93 -25.87 23.71 -9.27
C THR A 93 -24.66 23.96 -10.14
N ASN A 94 -24.76 24.92 -11.05
CA ASN A 94 -23.60 25.48 -11.75
C ASN A 94 -22.85 26.39 -10.79
N LEU A 95 -21.62 26.03 -10.43
CA LEU A 95 -20.81 26.74 -9.44
C LEU A 95 -20.23 28.06 -9.96
N GLU A 96 -20.26 28.31 -11.27
CA GLU A 96 -19.82 29.57 -11.87
C GLU A 96 -20.95 30.61 -11.90
N THR A 97 -22.17 30.20 -12.24
CA THR A 97 -23.31 31.11 -12.42
C THR A 97 -24.27 31.13 -11.22
N GLY A 98 -24.24 30.11 -10.37
CA GLY A 98 -25.23 29.89 -9.31
C GLY A 98 -26.58 29.37 -9.81
N GLU A 99 -26.70 29.03 -11.11
CA GLU A 99 -27.91 28.48 -11.68
C GLU A 99 -28.19 27.08 -11.14
N GLU A 100 -29.43 26.83 -10.71
CA GLU A 100 -29.91 25.53 -10.25
C GLU A 100 -30.91 24.96 -11.25
N PHE A 101 -30.75 23.69 -11.60
CA PHE A 101 -31.64 22.97 -12.51
C PHE A 101 -31.73 21.48 -12.17
N GLU A 102 -32.68 20.79 -12.80
CA GLU A 102 -32.81 19.35 -12.70
C GLU A 102 -32.41 18.65 -14.01
N GLU A 103 -31.71 17.53 -13.88
CA GLU A 103 -31.32 16.67 -15.00
C GLU A 103 -31.95 15.28 -14.84
N ARG A 104 -32.77 14.86 -15.81
CA ARG A 104 -33.44 13.54 -15.76
C ARG A 104 -32.50 12.43 -16.23
N TYR A 105 -32.71 11.21 -15.75
CA TYR A 105 -31.93 10.04 -16.17
C TYR A 105 -32.80 8.79 -16.36
N ASP A 106 -32.35 7.89 -17.24
CA ASP A 106 -32.83 6.51 -17.26
C ASP A 106 -32.00 5.64 -16.31
N LYS A 107 -30.69 5.91 -16.23
CA LYS A 107 -29.70 5.26 -15.35
C LYS A 107 -28.78 6.29 -14.71
N LEU A 108 -28.41 6.08 -13.45
CA LEU A 108 -27.51 6.95 -12.69
C LEU A 108 -26.29 6.16 -12.20
N LEU A 109 -25.10 6.75 -12.31
CA LEU A 109 -23.86 6.20 -11.75
C LEU A 109 -23.22 7.18 -10.76
N LEU A 110 -23.03 6.73 -9.53
CA LEU A 110 -22.33 7.46 -8.48
C LEU A 110 -20.84 7.07 -8.47
N SER A 111 -19.96 8.02 -8.79
CA SER A 111 -18.51 7.91 -8.62
C SER A 111 -17.91 9.13 -7.89
N PRO A 112 -18.50 9.59 -6.75
CA PRO A 112 -18.04 10.82 -6.07
C PRO A 112 -16.69 10.66 -5.36
N GLY A 113 -16.17 9.42 -5.28
CA GLY A 113 -14.89 9.10 -4.66
C GLY A 113 -14.93 9.21 -3.12
N ALA A 114 -13.81 9.64 -2.56
CA ALA A 114 -13.65 9.85 -1.12
C ALA A 114 -13.10 11.24 -0.84
N LYS A 115 -13.41 11.78 0.34
CA LYS A 115 -12.91 13.08 0.80
C LYS A 115 -11.85 12.91 1.89
N PRO A 116 -10.84 13.79 1.96
CA PRO A 116 -9.90 13.82 3.07
C PRO A 116 -10.66 13.86 4.40
N ILE A 117 -10.22 13.05 5.36
CA ILE A 117 -10.76 13.14 6.71
C ILE A 117 -10.31 14.47 7.29
N GLN A 118 -11.27 15.37 7.51
CA GLN A 118 -11.07 16.62 8.22
C GLN A 118 -11.64 16.48 9.63
N PRO A 119 -10.82 16.08 10.62
CA PRO A 119 -11.25 16.08 12.00
C PRO A 119 -11.60 17.51 12.40
N ARG A 120 -12.60 17.68 13.26
CA ARG A 120 -12.96 18.99 13.82
C ARG A 120 -11.89 19.43 14.82
N LEU A 121 -10.71 19.79 14.30
CA LEU A 121 -9.59 20.29 15.08
C LEU A 121 -9.61 21.83 15.04
N PRO A 122 -9.34 22.50 16.16
CA PRO A 122 -9.07 23.93 16.18
C PRO A 122 -7.99 24.29 15.15
N GLY A 123 -8.19 25.39 14.42
CA GLY A 123 -7.22 25.89 13.44
C GLY A 123 -7.08 25.09 12.14
N ALA A 124 -7.89 24.05 11.90
CA ALA A 124 -7.82 23.29 10.64
C ALA A 124 -8.18 24.12 9.38
N GLY A 125 -8.80 25.28 9.54
CA GLY A 125 -9.13 26.23 8.47
C GLY A 125 -8.09 27.34 8.25
N LEU A 126 -6.95 27.32 8.94
CA LEU A 126 -5.85 28.27 8.72
C LEU A 126 -5.30 28.11 7.29
N GLU A 127 -4.88 29.23 6.68
CA GLU A 127 -4.37 29.23 5.29
C GLU A 127 -3.11 28.36 5.09
N LYS A 128 -2.36 28.10 6.17
CA LYS A 128 -1.15 27.28 6.19
C LYS A 128 -1.42 25.78 6.38
N VAL A 129 -2.69 25.38 6.51
CA VAL A 129 -3.13 23.99 6.70
C VAL A 129 -3.83 23.52 5.43
N PHE A 130 -3.26 22.50 4.79
CA PHE A 130 -3.71 21.99 3.50
C PHE A 130 -4.25 20.57 3.59
N THR A 131 -5.07 20.19 2.62
CA THR A 131 -5.35 18.81 2.25
C THR A 131 -5.00 18.61 0.78
N LEU A 132 -4.80 17.37 0.33
CA LEU A 132 -4.53 17.08 -1.08
C LEU A 132 -5.53 16.05 -1.61
N ARG A 133 -6.36 16.44 -2.58
CA ARG A 133 -7.26 15.56 -3.33
C ARG A 133 -7.38 15.95 -4.80
N THR A 134 -7.41 17.25 -5.10
CA THR A 134 -7.76 17.80 -6.41
C THR A 134 -6.58 18.53 -7.06
N VAL A 135 -6.70 18.84 -8.35
CA VAL A 135 -5.73 19.70 -9.07
C VAL A 135 -5.69 21.09 -8.42
N GLU A 136 -6.83 21.59 -7.98
CA GLU A 136 -6.96 22.88 -7.31
C GLU A 136 -6.24 22.90 -5.96
N ASP A 137 -6.37 21.84 -5.14
CA ASP A 137 -5.58 21.70 -3.92
C ASP A 137 -4.08 21.73 -4.20
N THR A 138 -3.69 21.08 -5.30
CA THR A 138 -2.30 20.95 -5.74
C THR A 138 -1.72 22.31 -6.13
N PHE A 139 -2.47 23.09 -6.89
CA PHE A 139 -2.07 24.46 -7.27
C PHE A 139 -2.02 25.37 -6.06
N ARG A 140 -2.96 25.29 -5.11
CA ARG A 140 -2.91 26.06 -3.86
C ARG A 140 -1.65 25.76 -3.05
N ILE A 141 -1.28 24.49 -2.92
CA ILE A 141 -0.03 24.11 -2.22
C ILE A 141 1.19 24.63 -2.99
N LYS A 142 1.25 24.44 -4.32
CA LYS A 142 2.38 24.88 -5.14
C LYS A 142 2.57 26.41 -5.10
N GLU A 143 1.49 27.17 -5.24
CA GLU A 143 1.47 28.63 -5.17
C GLU A 143 1.91 29.11 -3.79
N TYR A 144 1.43 28.47 -2.72
CA TYR A 144 1.87 28.78 -1.36
C TYR A 144 3.39 28.59 -1.20
N ILE A 145 3.92 27.46 -1.68
CA ILE A 145 5.35 27.15 -1.61
C ILE A 145 6.17 28.18 -2.39
N GLN A 146 5.74 28.57 -3.59
CA GLN A 146 6.44 29.54 -4.42
C GLN A 146 6.42 30.95 -3.81
N THR A 147 5.28 31.35 -3.24
CA THR A 147 5.07 32.70 -2.71
C THR A 147 5.74 32.89 -1.35
N HIS A 148 5.61 31.91 -0.46
CA HIS A 148 6.02 32.04 0.95
C HIS A 148 7.35 31.36 1.25
N GLN A 149 7.87 30.52 0.34
CA GLN A 149 9.13 29.80 0.50
C GLN A 149 9.28 29.14 1.89
N PRO A 150 8.32 28.29 2.30
CA PRO A 150 8.35 27.66 3.60
C PRO A 150 9.61 26.79 3.74
N ARG A 151 10.23 26.82 4.92
CA ARG A 151 11.44 26.05 5.24
C ARG A 151 11.10 24.73 5.93
N SER A 152 9.92 24.64 6.54
CA SER A 152 9.50 23.48 7.32
C SER A 152 8.05 23.07 7.06
N ALA A 153 7.81 21.76 7.01
CA ALA A 153 6.49 21.18 6.80
C ALA A 153 6.19 20.03 7.77
N VAL A 154 4.97 20.00 8.31
CA VAL A 154 4.45 18.86 9.07
C VAL A 154 3.39 18.12 8.26
N LEU A 155 3.57 16.82 8.08
CA LEU A 155 2.59 15.92 7.49
C LEU A 155 1.87 15.19 8.62
N ALA A 156 0.59 15.49 8.82
CA ALA A 156 -0.25 14.76 9.74
C ALA A 156 -0.79 13.52 9.01
N GLY A 157 -0.19 12.36 9.22
CA GLY A 157 -0.56 11.09 8.61
C GLY A 157 0.57 10.45 7.82
N GLY A 158 0.88 9.20 8.15
CA GLY A 158 1.95 8.39 7.56
C GLY A 158 1.47 7.32 6.57
N GLY A 159 0.43 7.63 5.78
CA GLY A 159 -0.07 6.78 4.69
C GLY A 159 0.56 7.14 3.34
N PHE A 160 0.00 6.61 2.23
CA PHE A 160 0.51 6.85 0.87
C PHE A 160 0.74 8.34 0.56
N ILE A 161 -0.33 9.14 0.62
CA ILE A 161 -0.29 10.57 0.31
C ILE A 161 0.71 11.33 1.20
N GLY A 162 0.71 11.02 2.50
CA GLY A 162 1.60 11.69 3.46
C GLY A 162 3.07 11.39 3.18
N LEU A 163 3.39 10.15 2.78
CA LEU A 163 4.74 9.74 2.48
C LEU A 163 5.22 10.28 1.12
N GLU A 164 4.37 10.24 0.08
CA GLU A 164 4.68 10.83 -1.23
C GLU A 164 4.92 12.34 -1.13
N LEU A 165 4.09 13.05 -0.37
CA LEU A 165 4.31 14.48 -0.12
C LEU A 165 5.56 14.73 0.71
N ALA A 166 5.82 13.93 1.74
CA ALA A 166 7.01 14.10 2.56
C ALA A 166 8.30 13.94 1.74
N GLU A 167 8.34 12.96 0.84
CA GLU A 167 9.43 12.80 -0.14
C GLU A 167 9.57 14.04 -1.02
N ASN A 168 8.50 14.45 -1.69
CA ASN A 168 8.53 15.58 -2.63
C ASN A 168 8.89 16.91 -1.95
N LEU A 169 8.40 17.18 -0.74
CA LEU A 169 8.75 18.38 0.02
C LEU A 169 10.20 18.33 0.53
N ARG A 170 10.70 17.14 0.87
CA ARG A 170 12.10 16.97 1.27
C ARG A 170 13.06 17.23 0.11
N GLU A 171 12.73 16.75 -1.09
CA GLU A 171 13.50 17.01 -2.32
C GLU A 171 13.51 18.51 -2.70
N LEU A 172 12.47 19.27 -2.33
CA LEU A 172 12.45 20.73 -2.42
C LEU A 172 13.33 21.44 -1.37
N GLY A 173 14.01 20.69 -0.50
CA GLY A 173 14.92 21.22 0.51
C GLY A 173 14.28 21.62 1.83
N MET A 174 13.01 21.24 2.08
CA MET A 174 12.34 21.55 3.35
C MET A 174 12.76 20.59 4.46
N GLU A 175 12.70 21.07 5.70
CA GLU A 175 12.71 20.23 6.90
C GLU A 175 11.32 19.63 7.09
N VAL A 176 11.24 18.31 7.09
CA VAL A 176 9.96 17.59 7.04
C VAL A 176 9.77 16.72 8.27
N THR A 177 8.63 16.86 8.93
CA THR A 177 8.22 15.99 10.05
C THR A 177 6.93 15.26 9.70
N ILE A 178 6.89 13.94 9.86
CA ILE A 178 5.65 13.16 9.76
C ILE A 178 5.16 12.84 11.18
N VAL A 179 3.94 13.28 11.50
CA VAL A 179 3.25 12.93 12.74
C VAL A 179 2.20 11.87 12.45
N GLN A 180 2.25 10.77 13.18
CA GLN A 180 1.38 9.62 12.92
C GLN A 180 0.90 9.00 14.23
N ARG A 181 -0.41 8.74 14.33
CA ARG A 181 -1.02 8.15 15.54
C ARG A 181 -0.61 6.69 15.77
N PRO A 182 -0.66 5.79 14.78
CA PRO A 182 -0.02 4.49 14.91
C PRO A 182 1.49 4.62 15.16
N ARG A 183 2.08 3.57 15.76
CA ARG A 183 3.55 3.44 15.88
C ARG A 183 4.22 2.98 14.57
N GLN A 184 3.51 3.04 13.45
CA GLN A 184 4.01 2.67 12.15
C GLN A 184 3.49 3.60 11.04
N LEU A 185 4.24 3.62 9.94
CA LEU A 185 3.84 4.16 8.66
C LEU A 185 3.18 3.01 7.89
N MET A 186 2.43 3.33 6.84
CA MET A 186 1.96 2.36 5.86
C MET A 186 1.27 1.13 6.46
N ASN A 187 0.06 1.34 6.99
CA ASN A 187 -0.77 0.29 7.60
C ASN A 187 -1.02 -0.99 6.76
N PRO A 188 -0.93 -1.00 5.41
CA PRO A 188 -0.99 -2.26 4.65
C PRO A 188 0.15 -3.24 4.97
N PHE A 189 1.25 -2.77 5.55
CA PHE A 189 2.42 -3.58 5.91
C PHE A 189 2.34 -4.04 7.37
N ASP A 190 2.91 -5.22 7.64
CA ASP A 190 3.20 -5.65 9.00
C ASP A 190 4.29 -4.74 9.62
N PRO A 191 4.34 -4.61 10.97
CA PRO A 191 5.30 -3.74 11.64
C PRO A 191 6.77 -4.01 11.28
N ASP A 192 7.10 -5.29 11.04
CA ASP A 192 8.44 -5.72 10.64
C ASP A 192 8.83 -5.22 9.24
N MET A 193 7.92 -5.27 8.27
CA MET A 193 8.13 -4.76 6.92
C MET A 193 8.08 -3.23 6.89
N ALA A 194 7.24 -2.60 7.73
CA ALA A 194 7.18 -1.15 7.88
C ALA A 194 8.46 -0.55 8.48
N ALA A 195 9.23 -1.32 9.27
CA ALA A 195 10.52 -0.87 9.81
C ALA A 195 11.50 -0.46 8.69
N PHE A 196 11.53 -1.19 7.57
CA PHE A 196 12.36 -0.82 6.40
C PHE A 196 11.97 0.54 5.81
N ILE A 197 10.68 0.85 5.82
CA ILE A 197 10.16 2.14 5.37
C ILE A 197 10.59 3.24 6.36
N HIS A 198 10.53 2.98 7.67
CA HIS A 198 10.96 3.95 8.69
C HIS A 198 12.43 4.30 8.56
N SER A 199 13.29 3.30 8.44
CA SER A 199 14.73 3.50 8.32
C SER A 199 15.08 4.34 7.09
N GLU A 200 14.41 4.08 5.95
CA GLU A 200 14.64 4.84 4.73
C GLU A 200 14.17 6.29 4.85
N VAL A 201 12.99 6.52 5.43
CA VAL A 201 12.46 7.88 5.64
C VAL A 201 13.37 8.70 6.57
N ARG A 202 13.82 8.11 7.69
CA ARG A 202 14.77 8.77 8.60
C ARG A 202 16.11 9.04 7.93
N ARG A 203 16.59 8.15 7.06
CA ARG A 203 17.85 8.30 6.34
C ARG A 203 17.87 9.56 5.47
N HIS A 204 16.73 9.94 4.91
CA HIS A 204 16.58 11.15 4.11
C HIS A 204 16.31 12.42 4.95
N GLY A 205 16.47 12.32 6.27
CA GLY A 205 16.36 13.46 7.19
C GLY A 205 14.93 13.83 7.57
N ILE A 206 13.94 12.97 7.25
CA ILE A 206 12.58 13.19 7.73
C ILE A 206 12.48 12.79 9.20
N ASN A 207 11.96 13.71 10.02
CA ASN A 207 11.66 13.43 11.41
C ASN A 207 10.36 12.61 11.53
N LEU A 208 10.41 11.50 12.27
CA LEU A 208 9.26 10.61 12.46
C LEU A 208 8.74 10.67 13.89
N VAL A 209 7.57 11.30 14.05
CA VAL A 209 6.86 11.44 15.33
C VAL A 209 5.70 10.44 15.35
N LEU A 210 6.05 9.18 15.61
CA LEU A 210 5.13 8.04 15.62
C LEU A 210 4.46 7.87 16.99
N GLY A 211 3.25 7.32 17.03
CA GLY A 211 2.53 7.13 18.29
C GLY A 211 1.94 8.40 18.88
N ARG A 212 1.76 9.47 18.08
CA ARG A 212 1.30 10.79 18.52
C ARG A 212 0.06 11.26 17.78
N THR A 213 -0.81 11.97 18.49
CA THR A 213 -2.09 12.45 17.95
C THR A 213 -2.05 13.97 17.83
N VAL A 214 -2.35 14.48 16.63
CA VAL A 214 -2.58 15.91 16.40
C VAL A 214 -3.96 16.29 16.93
N GLU A 215 -4.02 17.34 17.76
CA GLU A 215 -5.25 17.83 18.39
C GLU A 215 -5.70 19.21 17.88
N GLY A 216 -4.84 19.93 17.17
CA GLY A 216 -5.15 21.27 16.68
C GLY A 216 -3.98 21.98 16.05
N PHE A 217 -4.26 23.18 15.58
CA PHE A 217 -3.32 24.09 14.97
C PHE A 217 -3.52 25.49 15.55
N GLU A 218 -2.43 26.17 15.87
CA GLU A 218 -2.46 27.56 16.33
C GLU A 218 -1.51 28.40 15.49
N GLU A 219 -2.00 29.52 14.97
CA GLU A 219 -1.12 30.46 14.27
C GLU A 219 -0.14 31.12 15.24
N LYS A 220 1.13 31.19 14.84
CA LYS A 220 2.19 31.89 15.57
C LYS A 220 2.99 32.76 14.60
N ALA A 221 3.76 33.70 15.15
CA ALA A 221 4.67 34.50 14.36
C ALA A 221 5.62 33.59 13.55
N GLY A 222 5.63 33.78 12.23
CA GLY A 222 6.50 33.01 11.33
C GLY A 222 5.94 31.66 10.84
N GLY A 223 4.82 31.15 11.36
CA GLY A 223 4.36 29.80 11.01
C GLY A 223 3.06 29.40 11.71
N LEU A 224 2.97 28.13 12.11
CA LEU A 224 1.93 27.60 12.98
C LEU A 224 2.48 26.49 13.89
N ASP A 225 1.88 26.38 15.06
CA ASP A 225 2.14 25.29 15.99
C ASP A 225 1.13 24.16 15.75
N VAL A 226 1.64 22.95 15.58
CA VAL A 226 0.88 21.70 15.54
C VAL A 226 0.76 21.18 16.97
N LEU A 227 -0.45 21.24 17.51
CA LEU A 227 -0.74 20.79 18.87
C LEU A 227 -0.77 19.26 18.91
N LEU A 228 0.04 18.68 19.80
CA LEU A 228 0.11 17.25 20.04
C LEU A 228 -0.52 16.91 21.38
N LYS A 229 -1.25 15.79 21.42
CA LYS A 229 -1.83 15.29 22.67
C LYS A 229 -0.75 15.02 23.71
N ASP A 230 -0.90 15.63 24.88
CA ASP A 230 -0.04 15.46 26.06
C ASP A 230 1.46 15.74 25.81
N GLU A 231 1.81 16.51 24.77
CA GLU A 231 3.18 16.81 24.38
C GLU A 231 3.38 18.28 23.99
N ALA A 232 4.64 18.70 23.89
CA ALA A 232 4.99 20.01 23.36
C ALA A 232 4.56 20.13 21.89
N PRO A 233 4.10 21.31 21.45
CA PRO A 233 3.73 21.54 20.06
C PRO A 233 4.95 21.46 19.13
N LEU A 234 4.70 21.13 17.86
CA LEU A 234 5.71 21.19 16.80
C LEU A 234 5.49 22.45 15.96
N HIS A 235 6.50 23.27 15.81
CA HIS A 235 6.44 24.45 14.94
C HIS A 235 6.73 24.09 13.49
N ALA A 236 5.96 24.64 12.55
CA ALA A 236 6.21 24.52 11.11
C ALA A 236 5.76 25.77 10.36
N ASP A 237 6.17 25.91 9.10
CA ASP A 237 5.69 26.98 8.22
C ASP A 237 4.40 26.57 7.48
N MET A 238 4.25 25.27 7.21
CA MET A 238 3.04 24.69 6.61
C MET A 238 2.70 23.30 7.16
N VAL A 239 1.43 22.92 7.05
CA VAL A 239 0.93 21.60 7.44
C VAL A 239 0.13 20.98 6.30
N VAL A 240 0.28 19.68 6.06
CA VAL A 240 -0.65 18.92 5.23
C VAL A 240 -1.32 17.81 6.04
N LEU A 241 -2.66 17.82 6.04
CA LEU A 241 -3.51 16.80 6.62
C LEU A 241 -3.66 15.62 5.64
N ALA A 242 -2.95 14.53 5.92
CA ALA A 242 -2.92 13.29 5.15
C ALA A 242 -3.35 12.07 6.01
N ILE A 243 -4.33 12.25 6.89
CA ILE A 243 -4.75 11.24 7.88
C ILE A 243 -5.75 10.18 7.35
N GLY A 244 -5.89 10.09 6.02
CA GLY A 244 -6.80 9.18 5.33
C GLY A 244 -8.01 9.87 4.72
N VAL A 245 -8.86 9.06 4.09
CA VAL A 245 -10.07 9.50 3.38
C VAL A 245 -11.30 8.77 3.89
N THR A 246 -12.47 9.36 3.70
CA THR A 246 -13.78 8.75 3.97
C THR A 246 -14.62 8.76 2.70
N PRO A 247 -15.39 7.69 2.41
CA PRO A 247 -16.35 7.67 1.30
C PRO A 247 -17.21 8.95 1.24
N ASP A 248 -17.39 9.52 0.05
CA ASP A 248 -18.23 10.71 -0.15
C ASP A 248 -19.68 10.29 -0.42
N THR A 249 -20.45 10.07 0.66
CA THR A 249 -21.77 9.41 0.62
C THR A 249 -22.94 10.28 1.06
N ALA A 250 -22.78 11.61 1.05
CA ALA A 250 -23.87 12.53 1.41
C ALA A 250 -25.09 12.33 0.50
N LEU A 251 -24.88 12.44 -0.83
CA LEU A 251 -25.94 12.24 -1.82
C LEU A 251 -26.63 10.88 -1.70
N ALA A 252 -25.85 9.80 -1.56
CA ALA A 252 -26.39 8.46 -1.41
C ALA A 252 -27.27 8.31 -0.17
N ARG A 253 -26.83 8.87 0.96
CA ARG A 253 -27.55 8.83 2.24
C ARG A 253 -28.86 9.61 2.17
N GLU A 254 -28.81 10.82 1.63
CA GLU A 254 -29.97 11.71 1.51
C GLU A 254 -31.00 11.14 0.53
N ALA A 255 -30.54 10.44 -0.51
CA ALA A 255 -31.38 9.69 -1.45
C ALA A 255 -31.92 8.37 -0.89
N GLY A 256 -31.60 8.01 0.36
CA GLY A 256 -32.08 6.78 1.00
C GLY A 256 -31.42 5.49 0.50
N LEU A 257 -30.23 5.56 -0.12
CA LEU A 257 -29.48 4.38 -0.52
C LEU A 257 -28.86 3.68 0.69
N GLU A 258 -28.77 2.35 0.63
CA GLU A 258 -28.15 1.56 1.67
C GLU A 258 -26.65 1.86 1.77
N LEU A 259 -26.19 2.08 3.00
CA LEU A 259 -24.78 2.30 3.33
C LEU A 259 -24.27 1.13 4.18
N GLY A 260 -23.04 0.73 3.93
CA GLY A 260 -22.36 -0.33 4.64
C GLY A 260 -21.24 0.17 5.56
N LEU A 261 -20.22 -0.68 5.69
CA LEU A 261 -18.97 -0.48 6.41
C LEU A 261 -18.38 0.92 6.15
N LYS A 262 -18.10 1.62 7.26
CA LYS A 262 -17.54 2.99 7.26
C LYS A 262 -18.37 4.00 6.44
N GLY A 263 -19.66 3.73 6.25
CA GLY A 263 -20.57 4.61 5.52
C GLY A 263 -20.35 4.62 4.01
N GLY A 264 -19.66 3.63 3.45
CA GLY A 264 -19.56 3.43 2.00
C GLY A 264 -20.89 2.98 1.40
N ILE A 265 -21.16 3.31 0.14
CA ILE A 265 -22.38 2.91 -0.56
C ILE A 265 -22.37 1.39 -0.72
N ALA A 266 -23.44 0.72 -0.27
CA ALA A 266 -23.58 -0.71 -0.43
C ALA A 266 -23.93 -1.03 -1.90
N VAL A 267 -23.18 -1.95 -2.50
CA VAL A 267 -23.42 -2.43 -3.86
C VAL A 267 -23.30 -3.94 -3.93
N ASN A 268 -23.99 -4.55 -4.89
CA ASN A 268 -23.79 -5.96 -5.22
C ASN A 268 -22.56 -6.16 -6.13
N ASP A 269 -22.29 -7.39 -6.56
CA ASP A 269 -21.16 -7.71 -7.46
C ASP A 269 -21.31 -7.13 -8.87
N ARG A 270 -22.50 -6.66 -9.24
CA ARG A 270 -22.79 -5.96 -10.51
C ARG A 270 -22.70 -4.43 -10.39
N MET A 271 -22.25 -3.93 -9.24
CA MET A 271 -22.12 -2.50 -8.90
C MET A 271 -23.46 -1.77 -8.80
N GLU A 272 -24.56 -2.50 -8.63
CA GLU A 272 -25.91 -1.96 -8.43
C GLU A 272 -26.11 -1.59 -6.96
N THR A 273 -26.76 -0.45 -6.70
CA THR A 273 -27.13 -0.02 -5.33
C THR A 273 -28.45 -0.66 -4.89
N SER A 274 -28.95 -0.29 -3.70
CA SER A 274 -30.27 -0.71 -3.20
C SER A 274 -31.45 -0.13 -4.01
N SER A 275 -31.21 0.91 -4.83
CA SER A 275 -32.24 1.51 -5.69
C SER A 275 -32.08 1.00 -7.13
N PRO A 276 -33.18 0.61 -7.81
CA PRO A 276 -33.12 0.24 -9.21
C PRO A 276 -32.58 1.41 -10.04
N ASP A 277 -31.86 1.07 -11.11
CA ASP A 277 -31.29 2.03 -12.07
C ASP A 277 -30.18 2.95 -11.52
N ILE A 278 -29.79 2.81 -10.24
CA ILE A 278 -28.69 3.53 -9.63
C ILE A 278 -27.53 2.58 -9.33
N TYR A 279 -26.35 2.92 -9.85
CA TYR A 279 -25.10 2.21 -9.68
C TYR A 279 -24.12 3.06 -8.86
N ALA A 280 -23.13 2.43 -8.24
CA ALA A 280 -22.05 3.15 -7.57
C ALA A 280 -20.70 2.44 -7.73
N VAL A 281 -19.61 3.22 -7.82
CA VAL A 281 -18.24 2.72 -8.03
C VAL A 281 -17.20 3.58 -7.33
N GLY A 282 -15.96 3.09 -7.30
CA GLY A 282 -14.79 3.80 -6.80
C GLY A 282 -14.71 3.87 -5.28
N ASP A 283 -13.98 4.87 -4.77
CA ASP A 283 -13.67 4.98 -3.34
C ASP A 283 -14.92 5.22 -2.45
N ALA A 284 -16.08 5.48 -3.06
CA ALA A 284 -17.34 5.69 -2.39
C ALA A 284 -18.02 4.37 -1.96
N VAL A 285 -17.68 3.23 -2.57
CA VAL A 285 -18.39 1.96 -2.36
C VAL A 285 -17.73 1.05 -1.33
N GLN A 286 -18.55 0.25 -0.65
CA GLN A 286 -18.10 -0.98 0.00
C GLN A 286 -17.92 -2.08 -1.04
N VAL A 287 -16.84 -2.86 -0.93
CA VAL A 287 -16.60 -4.07 -1.74
C VAL A 287 -16.19 -5.23 -0.86
N LYS A 288 -16.11 -6.44 -1.43
CA LYS A 288 -15.48 -7.57 -0.77
C LYS A 288 -13.97 -7.51 -0.87
N HIS A 289 -13.28 -7.83 0.22
CA HIS A 289 -11.86 -8.15 0.21
C HIS A 289 -11.69 -9.57 -0.33
N TYR A 290 -11.11 -9.70 -1.52
CA TYR A 290 -11.08 -10.95 -2.30
C TYR A 290 -10.56 -12.16 -1.50
N VAL A 291 -9.51 -11.97 -0.68
CA VAL A 291 -8.88 -13.07 0.07
C VAL A 291 -9.69 -13.50 1.30
N THR A 292 -10.32 -12.56 2.00
CA THR A 292 -10.96 -12.83 3.30
C THR A 292 -12.47 -12.97 3.21
N GLY A 293 -13.07 -12.55 2.09
CA GLY A 293 -14.53 -12.48 1.91
C GLY A 293 -15.22 -11.42 2.77
N GLN A 294 -14.47 -10.65 3.56
CA GLN A 294 -15.01 -9.61 4.43
C GLN A 294 -15.34 -8.35 3.64
N ASP A 295 -16.28 -7.56 4.15
CA ASP A 295 -16.52 -6.22 3.62
C ASP A 295 -15.33 -5.30 3.87
N ALA A 296 -15.03 -4.46 2.88
CA ALA A 296 -13.89 -3.56 2.88
C ALA A 296 -14.19 -2.27 2.11
N VAL A 297 -13.51 -1.20 2.50
CA VAL A 297 -13.41 0.05 1.74
C VAL A 297 -11.96 0.18 1.28
N ILE A 298 -11.74 0.10 -0.04
CA ILE A 298 -10.41 0.08 -0.66
C ILE A 298 -10.35 1.22 -1.66
N SER A 299 -9.71 2.32 -1.26
CA SER A 299 -9.59 3.56 -2.04
C SER A 299 -8.36 3.50 -2.94
N LEU A 300 -8.48 2.85 -4.11
CA LEU A 300 -7.40 2.66 -5.07
C LEU A 300 -7.91 2.83 -6.51
N ALA A 301 -7.09 3.46 -7.36
CA ALA A 301 -7.47 3.79 -8.73
C ALA A 301 -7.74 2.56 -9.61
N GLY A 302 -6.96 1.48 -9.49
CA GLY A 302 -7.15 0.24 -10.25
C GLY A 302 -8.55 -0.36 -10.06
N PRO A 303 -8.98 -0.65 -8.81
CA PRO A 303 -10.36 -0.97 -8.47
C PRO A 303 -11.40 -0.03 -9.07
N ALA A 304 -11.26 1.29 -8.89
CA ALA A 304 -12.23 2.27 -9.38
C ALA A 304 -12.44 2.21 -10.91
N ASN A 305 -11.34 2.10 -11.68
CA ASN A 305 -11.41 1.95 -13.14
C ASN A 305 -12.11 0.64 -13.55
N ARG A 306 -11.77 -0.49 -12.91
CA ARG A 306 -12.41 -1.79 -13.20
C ARG A 306 -13.90 -1.76 -12.88
N GLN A 307 -14.28 -1.19 -11.74
CA GLN A 307 -15.67 -1.05 -11.33
C GLN A 307 -16.46 -0.16 -12.29
N GLY A 308 -15.91 0.99 -12.71
CA GLY A 308 -16.55 1.87 -13.69
C GLY A 308 -16.84 1.17 -15.01
N ARG A 309 -15.91 0.33 -15.49
CA ARG A 309 -16.12 -0.50 -16.68
C ARG A 309 -17.25 -1.51 -16.48
N ILE A 310 -17.29 -2.19 -15.34
CA ILE A 310 -18.31 -3.21 -15.00
C ILE A 310 -19.69 -2.57 -14.91
N ALA A 311 -19.81 -1.43 -14.22
CA ALA A 311 -21.07 -0.70 -14.12
C ALA A 311 -21.59 -0.28 -15.51
N ALA A 312 -20.72 0.20 -16.39
CA ALA A 312 -21.10 0.52 -17.77
C ALA A 312 -21.61 -0.70 -18.56
N ASP A 313 -20.96 -1.86 -18.44
CA ASP A 313 -21.44 -3.10 -19.07
C ASP A 313 -22.85 -3.46 -18.57
N ASN A 314 -23.10 -3.34 -17.27
CA ASN A 314 -24.38 -3.72 -16.66
C ASN A 314 -25.49 -2.70 -16.92
N ILE A 315 -25.16 -1.39 -17.00
CA ILE A 315 -26.08 -0.33 -17.43
C ILE A 315 -26.64 -0.64 -18.83
N CYS A 316 -25.80 -1.18 -19.73
CA CYS A 316 -26.21 -1.60 -21.08
C CYS A 316 -26.81 -3.03 -21.16
N GLY A 317 -27.17 -3.63 -20.02
CA GLY A 317 -27.84 -4.94 -19.98
C GLY A 317 -26.90 -6.16 -19.97
N GLY A 318 -25.60 -5.98 -19.74
CA GLY A 318 -24.64 -7.07 -19.57
C GLY A 318 -24.71 -7.77 -18.20
N ASP A 319 -23.82 -8.75 -17.98
CA ASP A 319 -23.66 -9.47 -16.70
C ASP A 319 -22.18 -9.51 -16.24
N SER A 320 -21.54 -8.35 -16.19
CA SER A 320 -20.18 -8.19 -15.68
C SER A 320 -20.21 -8.21 -14.14
N ARG A 321 -19.27 -8.93 -13.51
CA ARG A 321 -19.19 -9.09 -12.05
C ARG A 321 -17.84 -8.64 -11.50
N TYR A 322 -17.86 -7.99 -10.35
CA TYR A 322 -16.69 -7.58 -9.60
C TYR A 322 -16.43 -8.57 -8.46
N PRO A 323 -15.37 -9.39 -8.52
CA PRO A 323 -15.10 -10.40 -7.49
C PRO A 323 -14.57 -9.80 -6.17
N GLY A 324 -14.43 -8.47 -6.11
CA GLY A 324 -13.81 -7.77 -5.00
C GLY A 324 -12.39 -7.30 -5.31
N SER A 325 -11.69 -6.81 -4.30
CA SER A 325 -10.31 -6.32 -4.39
C SER A 325 -9.42 -6.99 -3.34
N GLN A 326 -8.20 -7.30 -3.70
CA GLN A 326 -7.17 -7.78 -2.76
C GLN A 326 -6.25 -6.66 -2.25
N GLY A 327 -6.53 -5.40 -2.60
CA GLY A 327 -5.78 -4.26 -2.07
C GLY A 327 -4.33 -4.16 -2.54
N SER A 328 -4.00 -4.68 -3.73
CA SER A 328 -2.65 -4.54 -4.32
C SER A 328 -2.25 -3.07 -4.44
N SER A 329 -1.11 -2.71 -3.85
CA SER A 329 -0.62 -1.34 -3.79
C SER A 329 0.91 -1.29 -3.81
N VAL A 330 1.45 -0.19 -4.30
CA VAL A 330 2.89 0.07 -4.42
C VAL A 330 3.15 1.56 -4.17
N ILE A 331 4.28 1.87 -3.56
CA ILE A 331 4.73 3.24 -3.27
C ILE A 331 6.24 3.36 -3.45
N LYS A 332 6.68 4.49 -4.00
CA LYS A 332 8.08 4.93 -3.97
C LYS A 332 8.37 5.57 -2.61
N VAL A 333 9.48 5.17 -2.00
CA VAL A 333 9.98 5.71 -0.74
C VAL A 333 11.44 6.03 -0.94
N PHE A 334 11.70 7.23 -1.47
CA PHE A 334 12.99 7.67 -1.95
C PHE A 334 13.61 6.67 -2.92
N ASP A 335 14.66 5.94 -2.49
CA ASP A 335 15.37 4.97 -3.31
C ASP A 335 14.71 3.57 -3.25
N LEU A 336 13.76 3.36 -2.33
CA LEU A 336 13.04 2.12 -2.17
C LEU A 336 11.71 2.12 -2.93
N THR A 337 11.29 0.93 -3.32
CA THR A 337 9.90 0.60 -3.62
C THR A 337 9.37 -0.28 -2.51
N ALA A 338 8.18 0.03 -1.99
CA ALA A 338 7.45 -0.81 -1.06
C ALA A 338 6.10 -1.21 -1.69
N ALA A 339 5.77 -2.49 -1.68
CA ALA A 339 4.53 -3.00 -2.25
C ALA A 339 3.86 -4.06 -1.37
N ALA A 340 2.52 -4.12 -1.41
CA ALA A 340 1.72 -5.09 -0.67
C ALA A 340 0.53 -5.57 -1.50
N THR A 341 0.11 -6.82 -1.31
CA THR A 341 -1.08 -7.39 -1.92
C THR A 341 -1.70 -8.46 -1.02
N GLY A 342 -3.02 -8.62 -1.06
CA GLY A 342 -3.74 -9.54 -0.19
C GLY A 342 -3.77 -9.07 1.26
N VAL A 343 -3.67 -10.00 2.21
CA VAL A 343 -3.64 -9.68 3.64
C VAL A 343 -2.25 -9.80 4.26
N SER A 344 -1.91 -8.85 5.12
CA SER A 344 -0.74 -8.96 5.99
C SER A 344 -0.92 -10.05 7.04
N GLU A 345 0.18 -10.53 7.64
CA GLU A 345 0.12 -11.57 8.67
C GLU A 345 -0.69 -11.09 9.89
N THR A 346 -0.49 -9.84 10.30
CA THR A 346 -1.23 -9.21 11.40
C THR A 346 -2.74 -9.19 11.12
N ASN A 347 -3.14 -8.82 9.90
CA ASN A 347 -4.56 -8.73 9.54
C ASN A 347 -5.18 -10.10 9.31
N ALA A 348 -4.43 -11.08 8.80
CA ALA A 348 -4.89 -12.44 8.67
C ALA A 348 -5.15 -13.09 10.05
N LYS A 349 -4.22 -12.94 11.00
CA LYS A 349 -4.40 -13.39 12.40
C LYS A 349 -5.63 -12.71 13.05
N LYS A 350 -5.79 -11.39 12.87
CA LYS A 350 -6.96 -10.63 13.37
C LYS A 350 -8.28 -11.12 12.75
N ALA A 351 -8.25 -11.61 11.52
CA ALA A 351 -9.41 -12.20 10.85
C ALA A 351 -9.68 -13.66 11.27
N GLY A 352 -8.92 -14.20 12.22
CA GLY A 352 -9.08 -15.57 12.72
C GLY A 352 -8.51 -16.66 11.80
N LEU A 353 -7.67 -16.29 10.83
CA LEU A 353 -7.00 -17.25 9.97
C LEU A 353 -5.77 -17.84 10.66
N ASP A 354 -5.60 -19.16 10.56
CA ASP A 354 -4.38 -19.84 11.00
C ASP A 354 -3.32 -19.71 9.90
N VAL A 355 -2.26 -18.95 10.18
CA VAL A 355 -1.30 -18.52 9.16
C VAL A 355 0.15 -18.85 9.50
N ASP A 356 0.92 -19.01 8.44
CA ASP A 356 2.37 -19.00 8.46
C ASP A 356 2.89 -18.01 7.40
N ALA A 357 4.19 -17.74 7.43
CA ALA A 357 4.82 -16.81 6.51
C ALA A 357 6.29 -17.18 6.29
N VAL A 358 6.78 -16.90 5.09
CA VAL A 358 8.21 -16.98 4.77
C VAL A 358 8.78 -15.58 4.57
N ILE A 359 10.00 -15.37 5.07
CA ILE A 359 10.74 -14.11 4.94
C ILE A 359 12.07 -14.40 4.27
N LEU A 360 12.34 -13.72 3.17
CA LEU A 360 13.55 -13.89 2.38
C LEU A 360 14.06 -12.54 1.87
N SER A 361 15.38 -12.41 1.74
CA SER A 361 16.02 -11.20 1.20
C SER A 361 16.88 -11.47 -0.04
N PRO A 362 16.27 -11.76 -1.20
CA PRO A 362 16.98 -12.09 -2.43
C PRO A 362 17.44 -10.84 -3.21
N MET A 363 18.30 -11.07 -4.20
CA MET A 363 18.68 -10.06 -5.20
C MET A 363 17.59 -9.94 -6.29
N SER A 364 17.47 -8.75 -6.89
CA SER A 364 16.55 -8.43 -7.99
C SER A 364 16.77 -9.29 -9.22
N HIS A 365 18.02 -9.64 -9.48
CA HIS A 365 18.46 -10.53 -10.54
C HIS A 365 19.75 -11.27 -10.15
N ALA A 366 20.34 -12.03 -11.08
CA ALA A 366 21.50 -12.86 -10.83
C ALA A 366 22.67 -12.04 -10.23
N GLY A 367 23.21 -12.49 -9.09
CA GLY A 367 24.20 -11.74 -8.31
C GLY A 367 25.59 -11.58 -8.96
N TYR A 368 25.87 -12.34 -10.03
CA TYR A 368 27.08 -12.16 -10.84
C TYR A 368 26.91 -11.10 -11.94
N TYR A 369 25.68 -10.70 -12.26
CA TYR A 369 25.42 -9.64 -13.22
C TYR A 369 25.45 -8.28 -12.49
N PRO A 370 26.07 -7.23 -13.07
CA PRO A 370 26.15 -5.91 -12.42
C PRO A 370 24.78 -5.30 -12.13
N GLY A 371 24.67 -4.53 -11.04
CA GLY A 371 23.46 -3.75 -10.73
C GLY A 371 22.37 -4.49 -9.95
N GLY A 372 22.63 -5.74 -9.53
CA GLY A 372 21.68 -6.49 -8.71
C GLY A 372 21.41 -5.75 -7.39
N ARG A 373 20.14 -5.68 -6.98
CA ARG A 373 19.75 -5.00 -5.75
C ARG A 373 18.96 -5.90 -4.80
N VAL A 374 19.18 -5.79 -3.49
CA VAL A 374 18.42 -6.55 -2.49
C VAL A 374 16.97 -6.07 -2.41
N MET A 375 16.07 -7.03 -2.22
CA MET A 375 14.71 -6.83 -1.74
C MET A 375 14.48 -7.73 -0.52
N THR A 376 13.56 -7.37 0.36
CA THR A 376 13.02 -8.23 1.42
C THR A 376 11.56 -8.50 1.11
N MET A 377 11.19 -9.78 1.10
CA MET A 377 9.84 -10.26 0.82
C MET A 377 9.31 -11.01 2.03
N LYS A 378 8.04 -10.78 2.36
CA LYS A 378 7.26 -11.56 3.31
C LYS A 378 6.03 -12.11 2.58
N VAL A 379 5.91 -13.43 2.51
CA VAL A 379 4.80 -14.12 1.83
C VAL A 379 3.99 -14.89 2.86
N VAL A 380 2.69 -14.58 2.96
CA VAL A 380 1.77 -15.07 3.98
C VAL A 380 0.83 -16.10 3.37
N PHE A 381 0.66 -17.24 4.05
CA PHE A 381 -0.20 -18.33 3.61
C PHE A 381 -0.90 -19.01 4.78
N GLU A 382 -2.00 -19.68 4.49
CA GLU A 382 -2.80 -20.41 5.47
C GLU A 382 -2.13 -21.75 5.82
N ARG A 383 -2.06 -22.10 7.12
CA ARG A 383 -1.56 -23.41 7.54
C ARG A 383 -2.52 -24.52 7.09
N GLY A 384 -1.98 -25.70 6.79
CA GLY A 384 -2.75 -26.85 6.34
C GLY A 384 -3.15 -26.80 4.85
N THR A 385 -3.90 -25.78 4.42
CA THR A 385 -4.33 -25.65 3.02
C THR A 385 -3.24 -25.07 2.10
N CYS A 386 -2.26 -24.37 2.68
CA CYS A 386 -1.27 -23.57 1.96
C CYS A 386 -1.87 -22.54 1.00
N ARG A 387 -3.13 -22.14 1.20
CA ARG A 387 -3.76 -21.06 0.41
C ARG A 387 -2.92 -19.79 0.54
N LEU A 388 -2.56 -19.19 -0.58
CA LEU A 388 -1.79 -17.94 -0.59
C LEU A 388 -2.69 -16.78 -0.15
N LEU A 389 -2.27 -16.03 0.87
CA LEU A 389 -3.11 -15.01 1.50
C LEU A 389 -2.64 -13.58 1.19
N GLY A 390 -1.33 -13.37 1.12
CA GLY A 390 -0.79 -12.04 0.86
C GLY A 390 0.72 -12.01 0.75
N ALA A 391 1.23 -10.86 0.34
CA ALA A 391 2.65 -10.61 0.26
C ALA A 391 2.98 -9.14 0.49
N GLN A 392 4.18 -8.90 1.02
CA GLN A 392 4.75 -7.58 1.24
C GLN A 392 6.20 -7.62 0.77
N ILE A 393 6.64 -6.58 0.06
CA ILE A 393 7.99 -6.49 -0.48
C ILE A 393 8.52 -5.07 -0.30
N VAL A 394 9.74 -4.93 0.20
CA VAL A 394 10.46 -3.66 0.28
C VAL A 394 11.86 -3.85 -0.30
N GLY A 395 12.29 -3.00 -1.23
CA GLY A 395 13.60 -3.15 -1.87
C GLY A 395 13.90 -2.07 -2.90
N TYR A 396 15.12 -2.10 -3.44
CA TYR A 396 15.61 -1.06 -4.36
C TYR A 396 15.30 -1.35 -5.84
N ALA A 397 15.02 -2.60 -6.22
CA ALA A 397 14.68 -2.94 -7.61
C ALA A 397 13.87 -4.24 -7.73
N GLY A 398 13.00 -4.30 -8.74
CA GLY A 398 12.23 -5.48 -9.12
C GLY A 398 11.12 -5.88 -8.12
N VAL A 399 10.72 -4.94 -7.26
CA VAL A 399 9.67 -5.11 -6.23
C VAL A 399 8.29 -5.20 -6.88
N ASP A 400 7.98 -4.26 -7.76
CA ASP A 400 6.80 -4.19 -8.63
C ASP A 400 6.56 -5.50 -9.39
N LYS A 401 7.60 -6.03 -10.05
CA LYS A 401 7.49 -7.30 -10.78
C LYS A 401 7.06 -8.46 -9.88
N ARG A 402 7.64 -8.57 -8.67
CA ARG A 402 7.35 -9.71 -7.78
C ARG A 402 6.01 -9.56 -7.10
N ILE A 403 5.60 -8.34 -6.74
CA ILE A 403 4.28 -8.12 -6.16
C ILE A 403 3.18 -8.42 -7.19
N ASP A 404 3.38 -8.10 -8.47
CA ASP A 404 2.41 -8.39 -9.54
C ASP A 404 2.26 -9.89 -9.79
N VAL A 405 3.36 -10.65 -9.79
CA VAL A 405 3.31 -12.12 -9.88
C VAL A 405 2.55 -12.72 -8.70
N LEU A 406 2.82 -12.26 -7.46
CA LEU A 406 2.14 -12.75 -6.26
C LEU A 406 0.67 -12.32 -6.24
N ALA A 407 0.36 -11.10 -6.66
CA ALA A 407 -1.00 -10.60 -6.81
C ALA A 407 -1.80 -11.44 -7.82
N THR A 408 -1.17 -11.83 -8.93
CA THR A 408 -1.77 -12.72 -9.94
C THR A 408 -1.98 -14.12 -9.38
N ALA A 409 -0.99 -14.68 -8.68
CA ALA A 409 -1.09 -16.00 -8.06
C ALA A 409 -2.21 -16.08 -7.02
N ILE A 410 -2.36 -15.05 -6.16
CA ILE A 410 -3.48 -14.95 -5.20
C ILE A 410 -4.82 -14.91 -5.94
N HIS A 411 -4.91 -14.06 -6.97
CA HIS A 411 -6.15 -13.92 -7.75
C HIS A 411 -6.55 -15.20 -8.50
N ALA A 412 -5.57 -15.99 -8.95
CA ALA A 412 -5.80 -17.27 -9.60
C ALA A 412 -5.99 -18.44 -8.61
N GLY A 413 -5.97 -18.18 -7.30
CA GLY A 413 -6.22 -19.20 -6.27
C GLY A 413 -5.08 -20.20 -6.07
N LEU A 414 -3.85 -19.84 -6.45
CA LEU A 414 -2.69 -20.71 -6.28
C LEU A 414 -2.36 -20.86 -4.78
N THR A 415 -1.89 -22.05 -4.42
CA THR A 415 -1.29 -22.30 -3.11
C THR A 415 0.14 -21.75 -3.08
N ALA A 416 0.66 -21.47 -1.88
CA ALA A 416 2.06 -21.09 -1.67
C ALA A 416 3.04 -22.15 -2.21
N LEU A 417 2.65 -23.43 -2.20
CA LEU A 417 3.46 -24.54 -2.73
C LEU A 417 3.62 -24.46 -4.25
N GLN A 418 2.57 -24.05 -4.96
CA GLN A 418 2.58 -23.94 -6.42
C GLN A 418 3.46 -22.79 -6.93
N LEU A 419 3.87 -21.85 -6.06
CA LEU A 419 4.82 -20.78 -6.45
C LEU A 419 6.16 -21.33 -6.96
N LYS A 420 6.58 -22.52 -6.49
CA LYS A 420 7.83 -23.15 -6.93
C LYS A 420 7.77 -23.66 -8.38
N GLU A 421 6.56 -23.84 -8.92
CA GLU A 421 6.30 -24.39 -10.27
C GLU A 421 6.19 -23.31 -11.35
N LEU A 422 6.15 -22.03 -10.95
CA LEU A 422 6.04 -20.92 -11.89
C LEU A 422 7.28 -20.82 -12.78
N ASP A 423 7.08 -21.00 -14.09
CA ASP A 423 8.09 -20.80 -15.12
C ASP A 423 8.17 -19.32 -15.52
N LEU A 424 9.05 -18.58 -14.84
CA LEU A 424 9.19 -17.13 -14.98
C LEU A 424 10.38 -16.78 -15.89
N ALA A 425 10.22 -15.71 -16.67
CA ALA A 425 11.25 -15.27 -17.61
C ALA A 425 12.60 -14.98 -16.92
N TYR A 426 13.65 -15.63 -17.42
CA TYR A 426 15.01 -15.50 -16.89
C TYR A 426 16.02 -15.15 -17.98
N ALA A 427 16.72 -14.04 -17.75
CA ALA A 427 18.08 -13.82 -18.17
C ALA A 427 18.81 -13.04 -17.05
N PRO A 428 20.16 -13.05 -17.00
CA PRO A 428 20.93 -12.47 -15.90
C PRO A 428 20.59 -11.02 -15.51
N PRO A 429 20.23 -10.10 -16.44
CA PRO A 429 19.85 -8.73 -16.08
C PRO A 429 18.48 -8.59 -15.39
N TYR A 430 17.62 -9.60 -15.48
CA TYR A 430 16.19 -9.48 -15.12
C TYR A 430 15.78 -10.36 -13.96
N SER A 431 16.40 -11.53 -13.81
CA SER A 431 16.07 -12.47 -12.75
C SER A 431 17.24 -13.41 -12.42
N SER A 432 16.98 -14.45 -11.64
CA SER A 432 17.84 -15.59 -11.39
C SER A 432 17.17 -16.86 -11.90
N ALA A 433 17.92 -17.94 -12.08
CA ALA A 433 17.38 -19.24 -12.51
C ALA A 433 16.25 -19.77 -11.60
N LYS A 434 16.24 -19.32 -10.33
CA LYS A 434 15.10 -19.45 -9.42
C LYS A 434 14.70 -18.03 -9.04
N ASP A 435 13.52 -17.58 -9.47
CA ASP A 435 13.03 -16.26 -9.10
C ASP A 435 12.80 -16.19 -7.58
N PRO A 436 12.94 -15.02 -6.95
CA PRO A 436 12.43 -14.78 -5.61
C PRO A 436 11.06 -15.39 -5.29
N VAL A 437 10.11 -15.38 -6.23
CA VAL A 437 8.79 -16.04 -6.04
C VAL A 437 8.94 -17.56 -5.92
N ASN A 438 9.75 -18.21 -6.77
CA ASN A 438 9.99 -19.65 -6.65
C ASN A 438 10.67 -20.00 -5.31
N MET A 439 11.60 -19.15 -4.86
CA MET A 439 12.28 -19.33 -3.58
C MET A 439 11.30 -19.27 -2.40
N ALA A 440 10.32 -18.36 -2.44
CA ALA A 440 9.24 -18.35 -1.46
C ALA A 440 8.43 -19.65 -1.46
N GLY A 441 8.15 -20.21 -2.64
CA GLY A 441 7.46 -21.51 -2.77
C GLY A 441 8.25 -22.68 -2.17
N PHE A 442 9.56 -22.78 -2.43
CA PHE A 442 10.42 -23.80 -1.81
C PHE A 442 10.47 -23.65 -0.28
N MET A 443 10.51 -22.42 0.23
CA MET A 443 10.50 -22.18 1.67
C MET A 443 9.16 -22.58 2.29
N ALA A 444 8.03 -22.24 1.66
CA ALA A 444 6.71 -22.60 2.13
C ALA A 444 6.52 -24.13 2.16
N GLU A 445 7.00 -24.84 1.13
CA GLU A 445 7.02 -26.30 1.10
C GLU A 445 7.81 -26.91 2.25
N ASN A 446 9.02 -26.38 2.51
CA ASN A 446 9.85 -26.89 3.60
C ASN A 446 9.18 -26.73 4.97
N LEU A 447 8.40 -25.66 5.17
CA LEU A 447 7.62 -25.46 6.39
C LEU A 447 6.40 -26.37 6.45
N ALA A 448 5.61 -26.44 5.38
CA ALA A 448 4.41 -27.26 5.30
C ALA A 448 4.68 -28.75 5.52
N ASN A 449 5.81 -29.24 5.01
CA ASN A 449 6.24 -30.63 5.16
C ASN A 449 7.01 -30.89 6.46
N GLY A 450 7.22 -29.88 7.31
CA GLY A 450 7.99 -30.01 8.57
C GLY A 450 9.48 -30.31 8.35
N LEU A 451 10.02 -30.05 7.16
CA LEU A 451 11.43 -30.28 6.84
C LEU A 451 12.35 -29.33 7.62
N VAL A 452 11.87 -28.13 7.94
CA VAL A 452 12.55 -27.17 8.79
C VAL A 452 11.55 -26.52 9.74
N LYS A 453 11.94 -26.36 11.01
CA LYS A 453 11.20 -25.56 11.98
C LYS A 453 11.72 -24.13 11.95
N GLN A 454 10.85 -23.16 12.19
CA GLN A 454 11.24 -21.75 12.25
C GLN A 454 10.97 -21.15 13.63
N TRP A 455 11.79 -20.16 13.96
CA TRP A 455 11.51 -19.17 14.99
C TRP A 455 11.63 -17.77 14.39
N ARG A 456 10.96 -16.81 15.01
CA ARG A 456 10.66 -15.49 14.46
C ARG A 456 11.10 -14.38 15.39
N ILE A 457 11.05 -13.15 14.89
CA ILE A 457 11.40 -11.95 15.65
C ILE A 457 10.54 -11.81 16.92
N GLU A 458 9.26 -12.17 16.84
CA GLU A 458 8.32 -12.16 17.97
C GLU A 458 8.67 -13.18 19.07
N ASP A 459 9.41 -14.24 18.76
CA ASP A 459 9.82 -15.26 19.73
C ASP A 459 11.06 -14.83 20.54
N LEU A 460 11.81 -13.84 20.05
CA LEU A 460 13.09 -13.43 20.63
C LEU A 460 13.03 -13.02 22.11
N PRO A 461 12.02 -12.26 22.59
CA PRO A 461 11.91 -11.91 24.01
C PRO A 461 11.67 -13.11 24.93
N SER A 462 11.04 -14.18 24.42
CA SER A 462 10.75 -15.41 25.15
C SER A 462 11.81 -16.50 25.00
N LEU A 463 12.85 -16.26 24.19
CA LEU A 463 13.87 -17.26 23.89
C LEU A 463 14.72 -17.54 25.14
N PRO A 464 14.82 -18.80 25.62
CA PRO A 464 15.51 -19.11 26.87
C PRO A 464 16.99 -18.69 26.87
N ARG A 465 17.43 -18.08 27.97
CA ARG A 465 18.82 -17.60 28.19
C ARG A 465 19.53 -18.29 29.35
N ASP A 466 18.91 -19.31 29.93
CA ASP A 466 19.37 -20.07 31.10
C ASP A 466 20.26 -21.27 30.75
N GLY A 467 20.65 -21.41 29.47
CA GLY A 467 21.44 -22.54 28.97
C GLY A 467 20.63 -23.80 28.67
N SER A 468 19.29 -23.77 28.81
CA SER A 468 18.40 -24.89 28.41
C SER A 468 18.37 -25.12 26.88
N VAL A 469 18.77 -24.12 26.11
CA VAL A 469 18.83 -24.15 24.63
C VAL A 469 20.22 -23.77 24.13
N THR A 470 20.56 -24.18 22.91
CA THR A 470 21.73 -23.65 22.20
C THR A 470 21.29 -22.52 21.28
N LEU A 471 21.95 -21.37 21.39
CA LEU A 471 21.80 -20.24 20.49
C LEU A 471 23.02 -20.17 19.57
N LEU A 472 22.84 -20.37 18.26
CA LEU A 472 23.92 -20.60 17.31
C LEU A 472 23.89 -19.59 16.16
N ASP A 473 24.96 -18.83 16.01
CA ASP A 473 25.20 -18.00 14.82
C ASP A 473 26.17 -18.74 13.89
N VAL A 474 25.73 -18.97 12.65
CA VAL A 474 26.50 -19.73 11.64
C VAL A 474 27.08 -18.85 10.53
N ARG A 475 27.16 -17.54 10.76
CA ARG A 475 27.83 -16.59 9.86
C ARG A 475 29.36 -16.76 9.92
N THR A 476 30.05 -16.00 9.09
CA THR A 476 31.52 -15.88 9.17
C THR A 476 31.95 -15.07 10.40
N PRO A 477 33.18 -15.24 10.89
CA PRO A 477 33.71 -14.41 11.98
C PRO A 477 33.65 -12.91 11.71
N GLN A 478 33.86 -12.49 10.45
CA GLN A 478 33.77 -11.10 10.04
C GLN A 478 32.36 -10.53 10.22
N GLU A 479 31.34 -11.24 9.72
CA GLU A 479 29.94 -10.82 9.86
C GLU A 479 29.50 -10.78 11.33
N TYR A 480 29.92 -11.76 12.12
CA TYR A 480 29.63 -11.84 13.55
C TYR A 480 30.27 -10.67 14.33
N GLY A 481 31.51 -10.31 13.97
CA GLY A 481 32.23 -9.16 14.52
C GLY A 481 31.59 -7.81 14.21
N GLY A 482 30.85 -7.68 13.09
CA GLY A 482 30.07 -6.48 12.72
C GLY A 482 28.75 -6.31 13.49
N GLY A 483 28.48 -7.19 14.45
CA GLY A 483 27.29 -7.21 15.28
C GLY A 483 26.59 -8.56 15.24
N HIS A 484 26.02 -8.95 16.37
CA HIS A 484 25.32 -10.22 16.56
C HIS A 484 24.24 -10.07 17.63
N ILE A 485 23.35 -11.07 17.73
CA ILE A 485 22.37 -11.14 18.82
C ILE A 485 23.11 -11.64 20.06
N GLU A 486 22.97 -10.94 21.17
CA GLU A 486 23.58 -11.34 22.45
C GLU A 486 23.23 -12.79 22.81
N GLY A 487 24.20 -13.52 23.34
CA GLY A 487 24.05 -14.93 23.75
C GLY A 487 24.15 -15.97 22.64
N PHE A 488 24.17 -15.59 21.37
CA PHE A 488 24.41 -16.53 20.27
C PHE A 488 25.90 -16.83 20.14
N ARG A 489 26.30 -18.11 20.16
CA ARG A 489 27.70 -18.51 19.92
C ARG A 489 27.98 -18.71 18.43
N LEU A 490 29.20 -18.37 18.01
CA LEU A 490 29.63 -18.50 16.62
C LEU A 490 30.19 -19.89 16.30
N ILE A 491 29.59 -20.60 15.34
CA ILE A 491 30.18 -21.75 14.64
C ILE A 491 29.82 -21.62 13.16
N PRO A 492 30.76 -21.19 12.29
CA PRO A 492 30.47 -21.01 10.86
C PRO A 492 29.89 -22.28 10.22
N VAL A 493 28.92 -22.12 9.33
CA VAL A 493 28.21 -23.27 8.71
C VAL A 493 29.14 -24.26 8.02
N ASP A 494 30.26 -23.77 7.46
CA ASP A 494 31.23 -24.59 6.74
C ASP A 494 32.07 -25.46 7.69
N GLU A 495 32.27 -25.03 8.94
CA GLU A 495 32.99 -25.77 10.01
C GLU A 495 32.03 -26.62 10.86
N LEU A 496 30.71 -26.40 10.75
CA LEU A 496 29.71 -26.96 11.65
C LEU A 496 29.76 -28.49 11.73
N ARG A 497 30.04 -29.16 10.61
CA ARG A 497 30.09 -30.64 10.55
C ARG A 497 31.22 -31.22 11.41
N GLU A 498 32.37 -30.55 11.43
CA GLU A 498 33.55 -30.97 12.18
C GLU A 498 33.40 -30.62 13.66
N ARG A 499 32.60 -29.59 13.96
CA ARG A 499 32.42 -29.02 15.30
C ARG A 499 31.11 -29.42 15.98
N LEU A 500 30.41 -30.44 15.48
CA LEU A 500 29.17 -30.95 16.10
C LEU A 500 29.35 -31.39 17.55
N GLY A 501 30.55 -31.84 17.94
CA GLY A 501 30.86 -32.25 19.31
C GLY A 501 30.79 -31.11 20.33
N GLU A 502 30.81 -29.86 19.88
CA GLU A 502 30.65 -28.68 20.75
C GLU A 502 29.17 -28.42 21.11
N LEU A 503 28.23 -29.10 20.44
CA LEU A 503 26.80 -28.96 20.69
C LEU A 503 26.29 -30.04 21.64
N GLU A 504 25.67 -29.63 22.73
CA GLU A 504 25.05 -30.55 23.68
C GLU A 504 23.82 -31.23 23.06
N ARG A 505 23.76 -32.56 23.12
CA ARG A 505 22.62 -33.34 22.61
C ARG A 505 21.39 -33.15 23.51
N GLY A 506 20.21 -33.21 22.91
CA GLY A 506 18.92 -33.09 23.62
C GLY A 506 18.46 -31.65 23.88
N LYS A 507 19.34 -30.65 23.76
CA LYS A 507 18.95 -29.23 23.80
C LYS A 507 18.43 -28.77 22.43
N PRO A 508 17.30 -28.03 22.36
CA PRO A 508 16.90 -27.34 21.15
C PRO A 508 17.99 -26.36 20.67
N VAL A 509 18.18 -26.25 19.36
CA VAL A 509 19.19 -25.40 18.73
C VAL A 509 18.52 -24.32 17.88
N TYR A 510 18.61 -23.07 18.31
CA TYR A 510 18.10 -21.92 17.57
C TYR A 510 19.23 -21.30 16.75
N VAL A 511 19.06 -21.33 15.43
CA VAL A 511 20.12 -21.01 14.47
C VAL A 511 19.80 -19.72 13.73
N ILE A 512 20.78 -18.83 13.61
CA ILE A 512 20.72 -17.62 12.80
C ILE A 512 21.90 -17.54 11.83
N CYS A 513 21.65 -16.96 10.66
CA CYS A 513 22.70 -16.51 9.75
C CYS A 513 22.34 -15.12 9.19
N GLN A 514 23.06 -14.61 8.18
CA GLN A 514 22.81 -13.26 7.66
C GLN A 514 21.43 -13.09 6.99
N SER A 515 20.95 -14.09 6.24
CA SER A 515 19.74 -13.97 5.40
C SER A 515 18.74 -15.12 5.53
N GLY A 516 19.00 -16.09 6.41
CA GLY A 516 18.22 -17.32 6.58
C GLY A 516 18.70 -18.53 5.76
N LEU A 517 19.50 -18.34 4.69
CA LEU A 517 19.94 -19.44 3.82
C LEU A 517 20.95 -20.39 4.51
N ARG A 518 22.03 -19.84 5.07
CA ARG A 518 23.09 -20.64 5.73
C ARG A 518 22.57 -21.29 7.02
N SER A 519 21.69 -20.62 7.75
CA SER A 519 21.04 -21.18 8.93
C SER A 519 20.06 -22.30 8.58
N TYR A 520 19.34 -22.21 7.44
CA TYR A 520 18.58 -23.34 6.92
C TYR A 520 19.48 -24.55 6.65
N ILE A 521 20.62 -24.35 5.97
CA ILE A 521 21.60 -25.42 5.71
C ILE A 521 22.10 -26.02 7.03
N ALA A 522 22.46 -25.18 8.01
CA ALA A 522 22.87 -25.63 9.33
C ALA A 522 21.76 -26.43 10.04
N CYS A 523 20.51 -25.99 10.02
CA CYS A 523 19.38 -26.75 10.57
C CYS A 523 19.22 -28.12 9.89
N ARG A 524 19.45 -28.23 8.57
CA ARG A 524 19.42 -29.52 7.87
C ARG A 524 20.58 -30.44 8.26
N ILE A 525 21.79 -29.90 8.45
CA ILE A 525 22.94 -30.64 8.99
C ILE A 525 22.59 -31.16 10.40
N LEU A 526 22.13 -30.27 11.29
CA LEU A 526 21.79 -30.58 12.67
C LEU A 526 20.68 -31.64 12.77
N ALA A 527 19.58 -31.47 12.02
CA ALA A 527 18.49 -32.44 11.98
C ALA A 527 18.96 -33.82 11.50
N GLY A 528 19.86 -33.87 10.49
CA GLY A 528 20.47 -35.11 10.01
C GLY A 528 21.31 -35.85 11.07
N HIS A 529 21.78 -35.14 12.09
CA HIS A 529 22.53 -35.70 13.23
C HIS A 529 21.70 -35.84 14.52
N GLY A 530 20.36 -35.70 14.41
CA GLY A 530 19.41 -35.91 15.50
C GLY A 530 19.23 -34.73 16.46
N PHE A 531 19.64 -33.52 16.07
CA PHE A 531 19.35 -32.31 16.85
C PHE A 531 17.96 -31.74 16.50
N ASP A 532 17.28 -31.17 17.48
CA ASP A 532 16.06 -30.39 17.26
C ASP A 532 16.43 -28.93 16.95
N ALA A 533 16.40 -28.55 15.67
CA ALA A 533 16.93 -27.27 15.20
C ALA A 533 15.85 -26.35 14.59
N TYR A 534 15.92 -25.06 14.93
CA TYR A 534 14.99 -24.02 14.53
C TYR A 534 15.74 -22.93 13.77
N ASN A 535 15.34 -22.66 12.52
CA ASN A 535 15.93 -21.65 11.67
C ASN A 535 15.27 -20.27 11.92
N PHE A 536 16.07 -19.21 12.08
CA PHE A 536 15.52 -17.86 12.17
C PHE A 536 14.96 -17.39 10.84
N ALA A 537 13.70 -16.95 10.82
CA ALA A 537 13.09 -16.36 9.62
C ALA A 537 13.74 -15.01 9.26
N GLY A 538 14.19 -14.86 8.01
CA GLY A 538 14.77 -13.60 7.48
C GLY A 538 16.27 -13.35 7.78
N GLY A 539 16.84 -13.95 8.83
CA GLY A 539 18.27 -13.78 9.17
C GLY A 539 18.63 -12.46 9.85
N PHE A 540 19.91 -12.27 10.15
CA PHE A 540 20.44 -11.13 10.90
C PHE A 540 20.25 -9.78 10.20
N ARG A 541 20.22 -9.74 8.86
CA ARG A 541 19.89 -8.53 8.10
C ARG A 541 18.48 -8.05 8.44
N TYR A 542 17.52 -8.97 8.40
CA TYR A 542 16.14 -8.69 8.75
C TYR A 542 16.01 -8.29 10.23
N TYR A 543 16.67 -9.03 11.15
CA TYR A 543 16.75 -8.65 12.56
C TYR A 543 17.27 -7.22 12.75
N GLY A 544 18.42 -6.89 12.14
CA GLY A 544 19.05 -5.59 12.29
C GLY A 544 18.17 -4.45 11.78
N ALA A 545 17.45 -4.65 10.68
CA ALA A 545 16.51 -3.66 10.17
C ALA A 545 15.33 -3.45 11.12
N VAL A 546 14.75 -4.54 11.64
CA VAL A 546 13.56 -4.47 12.49
C VAL A 546 13.87 -3.95 13.90
N THR A 547 14.98 -4.35 14.51
CA THR A 547 15.26 -4.03 15.93
C THR A 547 16.22 -2.87 16.13
N ASN A 548 17.13 -2.65 15.18
CA ASN A 548 18.24 -1.71 15.35
C ASN A 548 18.16 -0.54 14.36
N ASP A 549 17.04 -0.39 13.64
CA ASP A 549 16.84 0.62 12.60
C ASP A 549 17.98 0.61 11.56
N ARG A 550 18.57 -0.56 11.29
CA ARG A 550 19.68 -0.69 10.34
C ARG A 550 19.15 -0.60 8.91
N ARG A 551 19.87 0.16 8.08
CA ARG A 551 19.60 0.33 6.66
C ARG A 551 19.54 -1.02 5.92
N LEU A 552 18.61 -1.15 4.98
CA LEU A 552 18.67 -2.21 3.97
C LEU A 552 19.93 -2.02 3.11
N ILE A 553 20.77 -3.04 3.05
CA ILE A 553 21.94 -3.03 2.16
C ILE A 553 21.49 -3.16 0.70
N GLU A 554 22.20 -2.51 -0.21
CA GLU A 554 21.85 -2.54 -1.63
C GLU A 554 22.30 -3.82 -2.32
N GLN A 555 23.43 -4.41 -1.93
CA GLN A 555 24.04 -5.54 -2.62
C GLN A 555 24.47 -6.64 -1.65
N ALA A 556 24.31 -7.90 -2.07
CA ALA A 556 24.74 -9.06 -1.30
C ALA A 556 25.43 -10.10 -2.20
N THR A 557 26.21 -10.98 -1.57
CA THR A 557 26.75 -12.19 -2.20
C THR A 557 25.65 -13.26 -2.36
N ALA A 558 25.92 -14.29 -3.16
CA ALA A 558 24.97 -15.39 -3.37
C ALA A 558 24.65 -16.17 -2.08
N CYS A 559 25.59 -16.27 -1.13
CA CYS A 559 25.36 -16.87 0.18
C CYS A 559 24.71 -15.91 1.20
N GLY A 560 24.38 -14.69 0.75
CA GLY A 560 23.65 -13.70 1.51
C GLY A 560 24.51 -12.83 2.43
N MET A 561 25.83 -12.80 2.28
CA MET A 561 26.68 -11.81 2.97
C MET A 561 26.47 -10.42 2.37
N ASP A 562 26.50 -9.38 3.20
CA ASP A 562 26.40 -8.00 2.74
C ASP A 562 27.68 -7.58 1.98
N LYS A 563 27.56 -6.70 0.99
CA LYS A 563 28.68 -6.13 0.22
C LYS A 563 28.86 -4.65 0.50
#